data_AF-A0A453I566-F1
#
_entry.id   AF-A0A453I566-F1
#
_cell.length_a   1.000
_cell.length_b   1.000
_cell.length_c   1.000
_cell.angle_alpha   90.00
_cell.angle_beta   90.00
_cell.angle_gamma   90.00
#
_symmetry.space_group_name_H-M   'P 1'
#
loop_
_entity.id
_entity.type
_entity.pdbx_description
1 polymer ?
#
loop_
_entity_poly.entity_id
_entity_poly.type
_entity_poly.pdbx_seq_one_letter_code
_entity_poly.pdbx_strand_id
1 'polypeptide(L)'
;QMCGRAGRPPFDDTGTVVIMTRRETVHLYENLLSGCEMVESQLLPCAVEHLNAEIVQLTVSDITLAIEWLKCSYLYIRIKKNPEHYGIKRGIPRDLLEKQMRDICVEKIHELGEYGLIWTDGDGFSLKPLEPGRLMTKFYLKFDTMKLIVKASACCSLEDLLHIICRSAEISWIQLRRNEKKTLNDINSDKEGRLRFHVVSENGKKKKRIQTREDKIFVLVNDCLTG
;
A
#
# COMPACT_ATOMS: atom_id res chain seq x y z
N GLN A 1 -15.28 -12.80 -14.89
CA GLN A 1 -16.21 -13.55 -14.01
C GLN A 1 -17.68 -13.30 -14.35
N MET A 2 -18.18 -12.06 -14.41
CA MET A 2 -19.60 -11.78 -14.73
C MET A 2 -20.01 -12.21 -16.14
N CYS A 3 -19.23 -11.84 -17.17
CA CYS A 3 -19.52 -12.17 -18.57
C CYS A 3 -19.52 -13.69 -18.84
N GLY A 4 -18.68 -14.44 -18.13
CA GLY A 4 -18.61 -15.91 -18.27
C GLY A 4 -19.81 -16.66 -17.70
N ARG A 5 -20.77 -15.95 -17.09
CA ARG A 5 -22.06 -16.50 -16.66
C ARG A 5 -23.17 -16.29 -17.69
N ALA A 6 -22.90 -15.56 -18.78
CA ALA A 6 -23.89 -15.33 -19.82
C ALA A 6 -24.01 -16.55 -20.75
N GLY A 7 -25.23 -17.03 -20.92
CA GLY A 7 -25.52 -18.29 -21.61
C GLY A 7 -25.42 -19.49 -20.66
N ARG A 8 -26.38 -20.41 -20.76
CA ARG A 8 -26.40 -21.65 -19.99
C ARG A 8 -26.00 -22.81 -20.91
N PRO A 9 -24.81 -23.40 -20.74
CA PRO A 9 -24.47 -24.66 -21.43
C PRO A 9 -25.30 -25.75 -20.73
N PRO A 10 -26.44 -26.25 -21.26
CA PRO A 10 -26.76 -26.78 -22.59
C PRO A 10 -28.13 -26.30 -23.15
N PHE A 11 -28.63 -25.15 -22.69
CA PHE A 11 -29.99 -24.65 -22.94
C PHE A 11 -30.02 -23.47 -23.92
N ASP A 12 -28.96 -22.67 -23.98
CA ASP A 12 -28.90 -21.46 -24.79
C ASP A 12 -27.82 -21.60 -25.88
N ASP A 13 -28.16 -21.32 -27.13
CA ASP A 13 -27.22 -21.36 -28.26
C ASP A 13 -26.24 -20.17 -28.26
N THR A 14 -26.64 -19.06 -27.62
CA THR A 14 -25.82 -17.85 -27.49
C THR A 14 -26.03 -17.19 -26.12
N GLY A 15 -24.98 -16.58 -25.57
CA GLY A 15 -25.06 -15.72 -24.40
C GLY A 15 -24.88 -14.25 -24.81
N THR A 16 -25.69 -13.34 -24.25
CA THR A 16 -25.55 -11.89 -24.45
C THR A 16 -25.11 -11.21 -23.17
N VAL A 17 -24.10 -10.35 -23.26
CA VAL A 17 -23.61 -9.52 -22.15
C VAL A 17 -23.84 -8.05 -22.50
N VAL A 18 -24.50 -7.31 -21.60
CA VAL A 18 -24.68 -5.86 -21.73
C VAL A 18 -23.91 -5.17 -20.61
N ILE A 19 -22.93 -4.35 -20.97
CA ILE A 19 -22.14 -3.56 -20.02
C ILE A 19 -22.60 -2.10 -20.10
N MET A 20 -23.18 -1.60 -19.01
CA MET A 20 -23.56 -0.20 -18.88
C MET A 20 -22.42 0.59 -18.23
N THR A 21 -21.84 1.55 -18.96
CA THR A 21 -20.69 2.34 -18.49
C THR A 21 -20.69 3.75 -19.07
N ARG A 22 -19.75 4.60 -18.62
CA ARG A 22 -19.57 5.94 -19.20
C ARG A 22 -18.96 5.84 -20.59
N ARG A 23 -19.25 6.82 -21.45
CA ARG A 23 -18.72 6.83 -22.82
C ARG A 23 -17.19 6.80 -22.84
N GLU A 24 -16.54 7.53 -21.92
CA GLU A 24 -15.09 7.56 -21.82
C GLU A 24 -14.46 6.19 -21.49
N THR A 25 -15.18 5.29 -20.82
CA THR A 25 -14.64 4.02 -20.32
C THR A 25 -14.99 2.81 -21.18
N VAL A 26 -15.74 2.99 -22.28
CA VAL A 26 -16.13 1.90 -23.19
C VAL A 26 -14.92 1.10 -23.68
N HIS A 27 -13.87 1.80 -24.12
CA HIS A 27 -12.64 1.18 -24.65
C HIS A 27 -11.94 0.24 -23.65
N LEU A 28 -12.04 0.51 -22.34
CA LEU A 28 -11.46 -0.35 -21.30
C LEU A 28 -12.13 -1.74 -21.30
N TYR A 29 -13.46 -1.76 -21.43
CA TYR A 29 -14.21 -3.01 -21.47
C TYR A 29 -14.07 -3.74 -22.80
N GLU A 30 -13.96 -3.01 -23.92
CA GLU A 30 -13.66 -3.60 -25.23
C GLU A 30 -12.30 -4.32 -25.22
N ASN A 31 -11.26 -3.68 -24.66
CA ASN A 31 -9.92 -4.26 -24.52
C ASN A 31 -9.91 -5.47 -23.56
N LEU A 32 -10.67 -5.39 -22.46
CA LEU A 32 -10.80 -6.49 -21.52
C LEU A 32 -11.48 -7.71 -22.15
N LEU A 33 -12.52 -7.49 -22.96
CA LEU A 33 -13.28 -8.56 -23.64
C LEU A 33 -12.55 -9.15 -24.84
N SER A 34 -11.73 -8.36 -25.53
CA SER A 34 -10.90 -8.86 -26.63
C SER A 34 -9.75 -9.74 -26.15
N GLY A 35 -9.43 -9.69 -24.85
CA GLY A 35 -8.30 -10.42 -24.27
C GLY A 35 -6.94 -9.86 -24.72
N CYS A 36 -6.92 -8.65 -25.29
CA CYS A 36 -5.70 -8.02 -25.79
C CYS A 36 -4.94 -7.21 -24.73
N GLU A 37 -5.52 -7.05 -23.53
CA GLU A 37 -4.87 -6.30 -22.45
C GLU A 37 -3.65 -7.05 -21.91
N MET A 38 -2.48 -6.43 -22.03
CA MET A 38 -1.26 -7.01 -21.46
C MET A 38 -1.27 -6.88 -19.94
N VAL A 39 -1.12 -8.01 -19.26
CA VAL A 39 -0.92 -8.04 -17.81
C VAL A 39 0.49 -7.57 -17.47
N GLU A 40 0.58 -6.62 -16.54
CA GLU A 40 1.83 -6.09 -15.99
C GLU A 40 1.98 -6.45 -14.52
N SER A 41 3.21 -6.46 -14.02
CA SER A 41 3.50 -6.78 -12.62
C SER A 41 3.24 -5.59 -11.71
N GLN A 42 2.54 -5.83 -10.60
CA GLN A 42 2.30 -4.85 -9.54
C GLN A 42 3.23 -5.04 -8.33
N LEU A 43 4.29 -5.86 -8.46
CA LEU A 43 5.20 -6.15 -7.35
C LEU A 43 6.12 -4.97 -7.02
N LEU A 44 6.58 -4.20 -8.01
CA LEU A 44 7.59 -3.16 -7.78
C LEU A 44 7.17 -2.12 -6.72
N PRO A 45 5.93 -1.59 -6.71
CA PRO A 45 5.48 -0.64 -5.68
C PRO A 45 5.42 -1.21 -4.26
N CYS A 46 5.27 -2.53 -4.08
CA CYS A 46 5.20 -3.19 -2.78
C CYS A 46 6.38 -4.14 -2.52
N ALA A 47 7.47 -3.99 -3.28
CA ALA A 47 8.60 -4.90 -3.23
C ALA A 47 9.29 -4.88 -1.85
N VAL A 48 9.27 -3.73 -1.16
CA VAL A 48 9.85 -3.60 0.19
C VAL A 48 9.15 -4.51 1.19
N GLU A 49 7.81 -4.51 1.19
CA GLU A 49 7.01 -5.31 2.11
C GLU A 49 7.21 -6.81 1.86
N HIS A 50 7.22 -7.22 0.59
CA HIS A 50 7.45 -8.61 0.23
C HIS A 50 8.88 -9.06 0.56
N LEU A 51 9.88 -8.24 0.28
CA LEU A 51 11.27 -8.58 0.60
C LEU A 51 11.48 -8.70 2.12
N ASN A 52 10.90 -7.80 2.91
CA ASN A 52 10.92 -7.92 4.37
C ASN A 52 10.24 -9.21 4.85
N ALA A 53 9.14 -9.63 4.21
CA ALA A 53 8.47 -10.89 4.55
C ALA A 53 9.39 -12.10 4.34
N GLU A 54 10.11 -12.15 3.22
CA GLU A 54 11.07 -13.23 2.92
C GLU A 54 12.27 -13.23 3.87
N ILE A 55 12.76 -12.04 4.27
CA ILE A 55 13.83 -11.92 5.28
C ILE A 55 13.33 -12.39 6.65
N VAL A 56 12.10 -12.05 7.03
CA VAL A 56 11.47 -12.51 8.29
C VAL A 56 11.28 -14.02 8.31
N GLN A 57 10.95 -14.62 7.17
CA GLN A 57 10.80 -16.07 6.99
C GLN A 57 12.15 -16.81 6.85
N LEU A 58 13.26 -16.07 6.74
CA LEU A 58 14.61 -16.59 6.53
C LEU A 58 14.81 -17.28 5.16
N THR A 59 13.90 -17.04 4.20
CA THR A 59 14.09 -17.47 2.80
C THR A 59 15.17 -16.64 2.12
N VAL A 60 15.29 -15.38 2.50
CA VAL A 60 16.29 -14.43 2.01
C VAL A 60 17.20 -14.03 3.19
N SER A 61 18.40 -14.60 3.23
CA SER A 61 19.38 -14.36 4.32
C SER A 61 20.54 -13.46 3.95
N ASP A 62 20.65 -13.05 2.68
CA ASP A 62 21.72 -12.20 2.15
C ASP A 62 21.24 -11.47 0.88
N ILE A 63 22.04 -10.50 0.41
CA ILE A 63 21.70 -9.69 -0.79
C ILE A 63 21.65 -10.57 -2.07
N THR A 64 22.46 -11.62 -2.16
CA THR A 64 22.48 -12.49 -3.34
C THR A 64 21.15 -13.23 -3.48
N LEU A 65 20.68 -13.83 -2.38
CA LEU A 65 19.36 -14.48 -2.34
C LEU A 65 18.21 -13.50 -2.59
N ALA A 66 18.33 -12.26 -2.13
CA ALA A 66 17.32 -11.22 -2.42
C ALA A 66 17.21 -10.92 -3.92
N ILE A 67 18.36 -10.82 -4.61
CA ILE A 67 18.43 -10.63 -6.06
C ILE A 67 17.84 -11.85 -6.78
N GLU A 68 18.18 -13.06 -6.35
CA GLU A 68 17.65 -14.30 -6.93
C GLU A 68 16.13 -14.40 -6.75
N TRP A 69 15.62 -14.08 -5.57
CA TRP A 69 14.18 -13.99 -5.31
C TRP A 69 13.49 -13.02 -6.29
N LEU A 70 14.05 -11.82 -6.48
CA LEU A 70 13.50 -10.85 -7.42
C LEU A 70 13.52 -11.38 -8.87
N LYS A 71 14.57 -12.12 -9.26
CA LYS A 71 14.69 -12.74 -10.59
C LYS A 71 13.67 -13.86 -10.85
N CYS A 72 13.23 -14.55 -9.81
CA CYS A 72 12.19 -15.56 -9.88
C CYS A 72 10.76 -14.98 -10.01
N SER A 73 10.60 -13.65 -9.94
CA SER A 73 9.30 -13.01 -9.96
C SER A 73 8.76 -12.71 -11.37
N TYR A 74 7.43 -12.53 -11.48
CA TYR A 74 6.81 -12.02 -12.71
C TYR A 74 7.30 -10.62 -13.09
N LEU A 75 7.70 -9.80 -12.10
CA LEU A 75 8.29 -8.49 -12.32
C LEU A 75 9.56 -8.56 -13.18
N TYR A 76 10.44 -9.52 -12.91
CA TYR A 76 11.66 -9.73 -13.69
C TYR A 76 11.36 -10.01 -15.17
N ILE A 77 10.39 -10.88 -15.43
CA ILE A 77 9.96 -11.20 -16.79
C ILE A 77 9.40 -9.97 -17.50
N ARG A 78 8.59 -9.16 -16.79
CA ARG A 78 7.96 -7.96 -17.37
C ARG A 78 8.95 -6.82 -17.60
N ILE A 79 9.88 -6.57 -16.69
CA ILE A 79 10.95 -5.57 -16.86
C ILE A 79 11.77 -5.86 -18.13
N LYS A 80 12.09 -7.14 -18.41
CA LYS A 80 12.81 -7.52 -19.63
C LYS A 80 12.01 -7.32 -20.92
N LYS A 81 10.69 -7.41 -20.86
CA LYS A 81 9.79 -7.27 -22.01
C LYS A 81 9.34 -5.84 -22.26
N ASN A 82 9.10 -5.07 -21.19
CA ASN A 82 8.55 -3.72 -21.23
C ASN A 82 9.21 -2.83 -20.16
N PRO A 83 10.50 -2.51 -20.28
CA PRO A 83 11.24 -1.75 -19.26
C PRO A 83 10.68 -0.34 -19.02
N GLU A 84 10.16 0.32 -20.06
CA GLU A 84 9.64 1.69 -19.96
C GLU A 84 8.46 1.80 -18.99
N HIS A 85 7.62 0.76 -18.90
CA HIS A 85 6.52 0.70 -17.95
C HIS A 85 6.98 0.77 -16.49
N TYR A 86 8.20 0.31 -16.20
CA TYR A 86 8.78 0.31 -14.86
C TYR A 86 9.77 1.48 -14.66
N GLY A 87 9.70 2.51 -15.50
CA GLY A 87 10.56 3.69 -15.41
C GLY A 87 12.00 3.47 -15.90
N ILE A 88 12.28 2.35 -16.57
CA ILE A 88 13.61 2.01 -17.07
C ILE A 88 13.72 2.47 -18.54
N LYS A 89 14.77 3.24 -18.87
CA LYS A 89 14.97 3.76 -20.24
C LYS A 89 15.11 2.62 -21.26
N ARG A 90 14.50 2.80 -22.43
CA ARG A 90 14.59 1.84 -23.55
C ARG A 90 15.98 1.84 -24.19
N GLY A 91 16.35 0.69 -24.76
CA GLY A 91 17.62 0.50 -25.47
C GLY A 91 18.81 0.22 -24.55
N ILE A 92 18.59 0.05 -23.25
CA ILE A 92 19.61 -0.36 -22.29
C ILE A 92 20.11 -1.79 -22.65
N PRO A 93 21.44 -2.01 -22.76
CA PRO A 93 22.00 -3.34 -22.93
C PRO A 93 21.56 -4.30 -21.81
N ARG A 94 21.41 -5.60 -22.11
CA ARG A 94 20.93 -6.60 -21.13
C ARG A 94 21.74 -6.59 -19.83
N ASP A 95 23.06 -6.40 -19.92
CA ASP A 95 23.94 -6.38 -18.74
C ASP A 95 23.66 -5.19 -17.82
N LEU A 96 23.31 -4.05 -18.41
CA LEU A 96 22.96 -2.84 -17.67
C LEU A 96 21.54 -2.94 -17.09
N LEU A 97 20.63 -3.68 -17.73
CA LEU A 97 19.32 -4.00 -17.14
C LEU A 97 19.46 -4.88 -15.90
N GLU A 98 20.28 -5.93 -15.98
CA GLU A 98 20.60 -6.79 -14.83
C GLU A 98 21.21 -5.99 -13.68
N LYS A 99 22.09 -5.02 -13.99
CA LYS A 99 22.64 -4.11 -12.98
C LYS A 99 21.55 -3.27 -12.33
N GLN A 100 20.67 -2.64 -13.10
CA GLN A 100 19.59 -1.83 -12.54
C GLN A 100 18.64 -2.62 -11.64
N MET A 101 18.35 -3.87 -11.99
CA MET A 101 17.53 -4.74 -11.15
C MET A 101 18.20 -5.07 -9.81
N ARG A 102 19.52 -5.29 -9.82
CA ARG A 102 20.30 -5.43 -8.59
C ARG A 102 20.27 -4.14 -7.78
N ASP A 103 20.46 -2.99 -8.42
CA ASP A 103 20.46 -1.68 -7.76
C ASP A 103 19.10 -1.42 -7.06
N ILE A 104 17.97 -1.72 -7.73
CA ILE A 104 16.63 -1.66 -7.14
C ILE A 104 16.54 -2.57 -5.90
N CYS A 105 17.00 -3.81 -5.99
CA CYS A 105 16.95 -4.74 -4.86
C CYS A 105 17.76 -4.22 -3.66
N VAL A 106 18.98 -3.75 -3.90
CA VAL A 106 19.87 -3.21 -2.87
C VAL A 106 19.30 -1.94 -2.24
N GLU A 107 18.71 -1.05 -3.03
CA GLU A 107 18.02 0.15 -2.54
C GLU A 107 16.91 -0.21 -1.54
N LYS A 108 16.08 -1.21 -1.86
CA LYS A 108 14.96 -1.63 -1.00
C LYS A 108 15.45 -2.28 0.30
N ILE A 109 16.56 -3.02 0.26
CA ILE A 109 17.23 -3.57 1.46
C ILE A 109 17.78 -2.43 2.33
N HIS A 110 18.43 -1.45 1.70
CA HIS A 110 18.94 -0.28 2.39
C HIS A 110 17.81 0.50 3.08
N GLU A 111 16.68 0.72 2.42
CA GLU A 111 15.50 1.35 3.02
C GLU A 111 14.98 0.59 4.25
N LEU A 112 14.93 -0.75 4.19
CA LEU A 112 14.55 -1.57 5.35
C LEU A 112 15.53 -1.40 6.51
N GLY A 113 16.85 -1.34 6.21
CA GLY A 113 17.90 -1.13 7.20
C GLY A 113 17.83 0.27 7.84
N GLU A 114 17.59 1.31 7.04
CA GLU A 114 17.51 2.71 7.50
C GLU A 114 16.41 2.92 8.53
N TYR A 115 15.28 2.21 8.38
CA TYR A 115 14.17 2.26 9.33
C TYR A 115 14.25 1.18 10.43
N GLY A 116 15.36 0.42 10.51
CA GLY A 116 15.55 -0.59 11.56
C GLY A 116 14.58 -1.76 11.49
N LEU A 117 14.07 -2.11 10.30
CA LEU A 117 13.26 -3.30 10.09
C LEU A 117 14.13 -4.55 9.95
N ILE A 118 15.33 -4.37 9.41
CA ILE A 118 16.33 -5.43 9.27
C ILE A 118 17.69 -4.93 9.74
N TRP A 119 18.56 -5.86 10.11
CA TRP A 119 19.97 -5.64 10.29
C TRP A 119 20.72 -6.24 9.09
N THR A 120 21.72 -5.52 8.60
CA THR A 120 22.66 -5.98 7.57
C THR A 120 24.08 -5.78 8.07
N ASP A 121 24.99 -6.69 7.74
CA ASP A 121 26.41 -6.42 7.81
C ASP A 121 26.82 -5.40 6.72
N GLY A 122 28.00 -4.78 6.88
CA GLY A 122 28.48 -3.74 5.97
C GLY A 122 28.72 -4.24 4.54
N ASP A 123 28.95 -5.55 4.38
CA ASP A 123 29.20 -6.20 3.10
C ASP A 123 27.94 -6.86 2.50
N GLY A 124 26.83 -6.94 3.26
CA GLY A 124 25.55 -7.50 2.78
C GLY A 124 25.48 -9.03 2.68
N PHE A 125 26.40 -9.75 3.34
CA PHE A 125 26.40 -11.22 3.42
C PHE A 125 25.44 -11.77 4.47
N SER A 126 24.88 -10.93 5.35
CA SER A 126 23.91 -11.38 6.35
C SER A 126 22.81 -10.36 6.58
N LEU A 127 21.58 -10.76 6.26
CA LEU A 127 20.36 -10.05 6.56
C LEU A 127 19.64 -10.75 7.72
N LYS A 128 19.27 -9.97 8.75
CA LYS A 128 18.52 -10.49 9.90
C LYS A 128 17.30 -9.63 10.18
N PRO A 129 16.11 -10.22 10.34
CA PRO A 129 14.92 -9.47 10.68
C PRO A 129 14.98 -8.92 12.11
N LEU A 130 14.62 -7.66 12.28
CA LEU A 130 14.43 -7.01 13.58
C LEU A 130 12.94 -7.00 13.95
N GLU A 131 12.62 -6.65 15.20
CA GLU A 131 11.23 -6.71 15.70
C GLU A 131 10.25 -5.86 14.87
N PRO A 132 10.57 -4.61 14.46
CA PRO A 132 9.67 -3.84 13.58
C PRO A 132 9.38 -4.55 12.25
N GLY A 133 10.39 -5.19 11.64
CA GLY A 133 10.22 -5.98 10.43
C GLY A 133 9.32 -7.20 10.64
N ARG A 134 9.47 -7.90 11.78
CA ARG A 134 8.59 -9.02 12.17
C ARG A 134 7.14 -8.57 12.35
N LEU A 135 6.90 -7.44 13.00
CA LEU A 135 5.57 -6.87 13.19
C LEU A 135 4.95 -6.45 11.85
N MET A 136 5.74 -5.83 10.96
CA MET A 136 5.26 -5.44 9.63
C MET A 136 4.74 -6.64 8.85
N THR A 137 5.51 -7.73 8.81
CA THR A 137 5.13 -8.98 8.14
C THR A 137 3.94 -9.65 8.82
N LYS A 138 3.96 -9.76 10.15
CA LYS A 138 2.92 -10.46 10.92
C LYS A 138 1.54 -9.84 10.74
N PHE A 139 1.49 -8.50 10.68
CA PHE A 139 0.23 -7.75 10.60
C PHE A 139 -0.06 -7.20 9.20
N TYR A 140 0.75 -7.55 8.19
CA TYR A 140 0.60 -7.09 6.81
C TYR A 140 0.50 -5.56 6.70
N LEU A 141 1.37 -4.86 7.43
CA LEU A 141 1.43 -3.41 7.41
C LEU A 141 2.23 -2.93 6.20
N LYS A 142 1.77 -1.85 5.58
CA LYS A 142 2.53 -1.15 4.55
C LYS A 142 3.78 -0.54 5.15
N PHE A 143 4.84 -0.47 4.35
CA PHE A 143 6.12 0.07 4.78
C PHE A 143 5.97 1.52 5.25
N ASP A 144 5.24 2.36 4.51
CA ASP A 144 5.00 3.76 4.90
C ASP A 144 4.28 3.90 6.24
N THR A 145 3.37 2.98 6.58
CA THR A 145 2.74 2.96 7.91
C THR A 145 3.74 2.57 8.99
N MET A 146 4.57 1.57 8.72
CA MET A 146 5.61 1.15 9.65
C MET A 146 6.64 2.26 9.93
N LYS A 147 6.98 3.08 8.93
CA LYS A 147 7.84 4.27 9.11
C LYS A 147 7.28 5.23 10.16
N LEU A 148 5.95 5.43 10.19
CA LEU A 148 5.30 6.28 11.18
C LEU A 148 5.35 5.67 12.58
N ILE A 149 5.16 4.35 12.68
CA ILE A 149 5.19 3.61 13.94
C ILE A 149 6.59 3.63 14.55
N VAL A 150 7.63 3.34 13.75
CA VAL A 150 9.02 3.33 14.22
C VAL A 150 9.49 4.72 14.68
N LYS A 151 9.01 5.79 14.04
CA LYS A 151 9.31 7.18 14.42
C LYS A 151 8.52 7.68 15.63
N ALA A 152 7.55 6.90 16.12
CA ALA A 152 6.76 7.29 17.28
C ALA A 152 7.63 7.39 18.55
N SER A 153 7.35 8.37 19.40
CA SER A 153 8.02 8.51 20.69
C SER A 153 7.67 7.34 21.61
N ALA A 154 8.63 6.88 22.42
CA ALA A 154 8.39 5.89 23.46
C ALA A 154 7.36 6.34 24.51
N CYS A 155 7.17 7.66 24.67
CA CYS A 155 6.20 8.26 25.59
C CYS A 155 4.92 8.71 24.86
N CYS A 156 4.58 8.11 23.70
CA CYS A 156 3.39 8.48 22.95
C CYS A 156 2.11 8.29 23.78
N SER A 157 1.23 9.29 23.72
CA SER A 157 -0.10 9.19 24.31
C SER A 157 -1.03 8.37 23.40
N LEU A 158 -2.17 7.95 23.93
CA LEU A 158 -3.20 7.28 23.11
C LEU A 158 -3.71 8.18 21.97
N GLU A 159 -3.76 9.49 22.17
CA GLU A 159 -4.13 10.46 21.14
C GLU A 159 -3.07 10.53 20.03
N ASP A 160 -1.79 10.50 20.38
CA ASP A 160 -0.69 10.44 19.40
C ASP A 160 -0.76 9.16 18.56
N LEU A 161 -1.01 8.02 19.20
CA LEU A 161 -1.20 6.73 18.52
C LEU A 161 -2.40 6.78 17.56
N LEU A 162 -3.51 7.40 17.98
CA LEU A 162 -4.67 7.60 17.13
C LEU A 162 -4.33 8.46 15.91
N HIS A 163 -3.53 9.53 16.08
CA HIS A 163 -3.06 10.34 14.96
C HIS A 163 -2.15 9.57 14.00
N ILE A 164 -1.30 8.66 14.49
CA ILE A 164 -0.49 7.77 13.66
C ILE A 164 -1.40 6.87 12.81
N ILE A 165 -2.40 6.23 13.42
CA ILE A 165 -3.37 5.37 12.71
C ILE A 165 -4.11 6.17 11.63
N CYS A 166 -4.51 7.41 11.91
CA CYS A 166 -5.21 8.25 10.94
C CYS A 166 -4.36 8.59 9.71
N ARG A 167 -3.04 8.52 9.83
CA ARG A 167 -2.07 8.79 8.76
C ARG A 167 -1.60 7.52 8.03
N SER A 168 -2.02 6.34 8.48
CA SER A 168 -1.67 5.05 7.88
C SER A 168 -1.98 4.98 6.38
N ALA A 169 -1.08 4.35 5.62
CA ALA A 169 -1.13 4.24 4.17
C ALA A 169 -2.23 3.27 3.67
N GLU A 170 -2.69 2.34 4.51
CA GLU A 170 -3.76 1.37 4.23
C GLU A 170 -5.10 2.08 4.03
N ILE A 171 -5.32 3.18 4.74
CA ILE A 171 -6.57 3.97 4.73
C ILE A 171 -6.41 5.30 3.97
N SER A 172 -5.34 5.44 3.20
CA SER A 172 -5.05 6.62 2.37
C SER A 172 -6.13 6.93 1.33
N TRP A 173 -6.85 5.90 0.88
CA TRP A 173 -7.92 6.01 -0.11
C TRP A 173 -9.21 6.63 0.47
N ILE A 174 -9.36 6.71 1.80
CA ILE A 174 -10.53 7.32 2.43
C ILE A 174 -10.49 8.83 2.22
N GLN A 175 -11.50 9.36 1.55
CA GLN A 175 -11.63 10.79 1.25
C GLN A 175 -12.70 11.45 2.11
N LEU A 176 -12.51 12.75 2.40
CA LEU A 176 -13.52 13.61 3.01
C LEU A 176 -14.45 14.19 1.92
N ARG A 177 -15.73 13.81 1.98
CA ARG A 177 -16.80 14.25 1.07
C ARG A 177 -17.54 15.46 1.65
N ARG A 178 -18.19 16.24 0.79
CA ARG A 178 -18.89 17.47 1.22
C ARG A 178 -20.11 17.20 2.09
N ASN A 179 -20.87 16.14 1.77
CA ASN A 179 -22.14 15.80 2.42
C ASN A 179 -22.00 15.26 3.85
N GLU A 180 -20.83 14.76 4.23
CA GLU A 180 -20.56 14.24 5.58
C GLU A 180 -19.96 15.28 6.53
N LYS A 181 -19.50 16.44 6.03
CA LYS A 181 -18.82 17.45 6.85
C LYS A 181 -19.68 17.95 8.01
N LYS A 182 -20.98 18.14 7.79
CA LYS A 182 -21.89 18.63 8.84
C LYS A 182 -21.93 17.64 10.00
N THR A 183 -22.25 16.38 9.72
CA THR A 183 -22.28 15.29 10.72
C THR A 183 -20.95 15.15 11.45
N LEU A 184 -19.83 15.19 10.73
CA LEU A 184 -18.50 15.09 11.36
C LEU A 184 -18.19 16.28 12.28
N ASN A 185 -18.62 17.50 11.92
CA ASN A 185 -18.47 18.67 12.80
C ASN A 185 -19.32 18.56 14.05
N ASP A 186 -20.54 18.02 13.92
CA ASP A 186 -21.47 17.83 15.03
C ASP A 186 -20.91 16.78 16.02
N ILE A 187 -20.38 15.66 15.51
CA ILE A 187 -19.68 14.65 16.34
C ILE A 187 -18.45 15.26 17.02
N ASN A 188 -17.58 15.97 16.29
CA ASN A 188 -16.39 16.57 16.91
C ASN A 188 -16.71 17.67 17.94
N SER A 189 -17.88 18.30 17.82
CA SER A 189 -18.33 19.34 18.76
C SER A 189 -18.98 18.76 20.02
N ASP A 190 -19.05 17.42 20.13
CA ASP A 190 -19.74 16.68 21.17
C ASP A 190 -19.79 17.41 22.51
N LYS A 191 -21.03 17.65 22.96
CA LYS A 191 -21.37 18.36 24.19
C LYS A 191 -21.70 17.39 25.32
N GLU A 192 -21.95 16.13 25.00
CA GLU A 192 -22.37 15.09 25.94
C GLU A 192 -21.16 14.39 26.57
N GLY A 193 -19.95 14.63 26.05
CA GLY A 193 -18.70 14.14 26.62
C GLY A 193 -18.44 12.66 26.31
N ARG A 194 -19.11 12.12 25.30
CA ARG A 194 -18.91 10.76 24.80
C ARG A 194 -17.57 10.64 24.08
N LEU A 195 -17.22 11.63 23.25
CA LEU A 195 -16.02 11.60 22.43
C LEU A 195 -14.77 11.90 23.29
N ARG A 196 -13.84 10.93 23.37
CA ARG A 196 -12.67 11.00 24.26
C ARG A 196 -11.64 12.08 23.87
N PHE A 197 -11.30 12.16 22.59
CA PHE A 197 -10.38 13.13 22.00
C PHE A 197 -11.09 13.92 20.90
N HIS A 198 -10.69 15.18 20.72
CA HIS A 198 -11.28 16.05 19.71
C HIS A 198 -10.22 16.53 18.74
N VAL A 199 -10.61 16.74 17.49
CA VAL A 199 -9.72 17.38 16.51
C VAL A 199 -9.46 18.83 16.96
N VAL A 200 -8.20 19.16 17.20
CA VAL A 200 -7.74 20.50 17.60
C VAL A 200 -7.11 21.25 16.42
N SER A 201 -7.22 22.59 16.43
CA SER A 201 -6.42 23.46 15.56
C SER A 201 -5.05 23.73 16.16
N GLU A 202 -4.16 24.34 15.38
CA GLU A 202 -2.77 24.66 15.78
C GLU A 202 -2.67 25.48 17.08
N ASN A 203 -3.72 26.23 17.43
CA ASN A 203 -3.82 26.99 18.68
C ASN A 203 -4.37 26.16 19.87
N GLY A 204 -4.46 24.84 19.75
CA GLY A 204 -4.95 23.91 20.77
C GLY A 204 -6.48 23.95 21.01
N LYS A 205 -7.24 24.76 20.26
CA LYS A 205 -8.70 24.83 20.41
C LYS A 205 -9.39 23.77 19.56
N LYS A 206 -10.55 23.28 20.05
CA LYS A 206 -11.39 22.35 19.26
C LYS A 206 -11.75 22.96 17.91
N LYS A 207 -11.50 22.20 16.85
CA LYS A 207 -11.73 22.61 15.47
C LYS A 207 -13.23 22.57 15.17
N LYS A 208 -13.78 23.71 14.73
CA LYS A 208 -15.21 23.82 14.35
C LYS A 208 -15.54 23.17 13.01
N ARG A 209 -14.53 22.97 12.15
CA ARG A 209 -14.70 22.49 10.78
C ARG A 209 -13.67 21.43 10.45
N ILE A 210 -14.13 20.22 10.20
CA ILE A 210 -13.35 19.11 9.67
C ILE A 210 -12.97 19.41 8.21
N GLN A 211 -11.67 19.33 7.92
CA GLN A 211 -11.12 19.80 6.64
C GLN A 211 -10.29 18.73 5.92
N THR A 212 -9.68 17.81 6.65
CA THR A 212 -8.78 16.79 6.08
C THR A 212 -9.40 15.39 6.16
N ARG A 213 -8.82 14.43 5.43
CA ARG A 213 -9.23 13.03 5.55
C ARG A 213 -8.79 12.45 6.91
N GLU A 214 -7.66 12.90 7.44
CA GLU A 214 -7.13 12.47 8.73
C GLU A 214 -8.06 12.92 9.85
N ASP A 215 -8.58 14.16 9.80
CA ASP A 215 -9.58 14.67 10.73
C ASP A 215 -10.84 13.77 10.72
N LYS A 216 -11.31 13.37 9.53
CA LYS A 216 -12.47 12.48 9.38
C LYS A 216 -12.21 11.14 10.04
N ILE A 217 -11.08 10.50 9.71
CA ILE A 217 -10.73 9.20 10.26
C ILE A 217 -10.60 9.29 11.79
N PHE A 218 -9.97 10.34 12.29
CA PHE A 218 -9.81 10.58 13.72
C PHE A 218 -11.15 10.62 14.45
N VAL A 219 -12.09 11.42 13.94
CA VAL A 219 -13.43 11.51 14.51
C VAL A 219 -14.14 10.16 14.47
N LEU A 220 -14.12 9.46 13.32
CA LEU A 220 -14.84 8.18 13.17
C LEU A 220 -14.26 7.05 14.03
N VAL A 221 -12.93 6.94 14.10
CA VAL A 221 -12.27 5.92 14.93
C VAL A 221 -12.53 6.22 16.40
N ASN A 222 -12.40 7.47 16.83
CA ASN A 222 -12.65 7.82 18.21
C ASN A 222 -14.12 7.63 18.59
N ASP A 223 -15.05 8.00 17.70
CA ASP A 223 -16.49 7.76 17.87
C ASP A 223 -16.80 6.27 18.09
N CYS A 224 -16.23 5.40 17.24
CA CYS A 224 -16.37 3.95 17.33
C CYS A 224 -15.78 3.36 18.62
N LEU A 225 -14.65 3.89 19.10
CA LEU A 225 -14.02 3.42 20.34
C LEU A 225 -14.70 3.93 21.61
N THR A 226 -15.59 4.91 21.49
CA THR A 226 -16.32 5.52 22.63
C THR A 226 -17.79 5.13 22.72
N GLY A 227 -18.34 4.52 21.67
CA GLY A 227 -19.70 3.96 21.66
C GLY A 227 -19.75 2.55 22.25
#